data_AF-A0AAN6FF24-F1
#
_entry.id   AF-A0AAN6FF24-F1
#
_cell.length_a   1.000
_cell.length_b   1.000
_cell.length_c   1.000
_cell.angle_alpha   90.00
_cell.angle_beta   90.00
_cell.angle_gamma   90.00
#
_symmetry.space_group_name_H-M   'P 1'
#
loop_
_entity.id
_entity.type
_entity.pdbx_description
1 polymer ?
#
loop_
_entity_poly.entity_id
_entity_poly.type
_entity_poly.pdbx_seq_one_letter_code
_entity_poly.pdbx_strand_id
1 'polypeptide(L)'
;MSVVKINLAVPGKADQLLDAVPEERIRAHSASINRALAPRDDDPSTEKTICLFGAAPAALIYVIHRIAGKKETRDLHIKPPQPHIEGHVIGYISHHAITPEQMWVVAVASLRRRQSSKIFRTLIHQVAWNLVHQRYSEDEAKAMQDKAKEWPDLNFTIDKKVVELREKKALHDARTLGHEPATPSPGDE
;
A
#
# COMPACT_ATOMS: atom_id res chain seq x y z
N MET A 1 30.99 14.21 19.71
CA MET A 1 30.31 13.93 18.43
C MET A 1 29.55 15.18 18.03
N SER A 2 29.67 15.63 16.78
CA SER A 2 28.98 16.85 16.32
C SER A 2 27.51 16.57 16.02
N VAL A 3 26.62 17.49 16.42
CA VAL A 3 25.17 17.41 16.21
C VAL A 3 24.65 18.61 15.43
N VAL A 4 23.58 18.40 14.66
CA VAL A 4 22.89 19.44 13.89
C VAL A 4 21.47 19.58 14.43
N LYS A 5 21.16 20.73 15.04
CA LYS A 5 19.82 21.17 15.41
C LYS A 5 19.09 21.64 14.15
N ILE A 6 17.90 21.09 13.91
CA ILE A 6 17.07 21.43 12.75
C ILE A 6 15.87 22.21 13.25
N ASN A 7 15.82 23.49 12.88
CA ASN A 7 14.72 24.37 13.21
C ASN A 7 13.80 24.55 12.00
N LEU A 8 12.51 24.70 12.25
CA LEU A 8 11.53 25.19 11.29
C LEU A 8 11.29 26.67 11.55
N ALA A 9 11.63 27.49 10.56
CA ALA A 9 11.34 28.91 10.56
C ALA A 9 9.99 29.14 9.87
N VAL A 10 9.05 29.75 10.62
CA VAL A 10 7.73 30.14 10.12
C VAL A 10 7.63 31.66 10.19
N PRO A 11 7.31 32.36 9.08
CA PRO A 11 7.17 33.82 9.10
C PRO A 11 6.24 34.30 10.21
N GLY A 12 6.71 35.25 11.03
CA GLY A 12 5.95 35.81 12.15
C GLY A 12 5.85 34.93 13.40
N LYS A 13 6.60 33.81 13.49
CA LYS A 13 6.70 32.98 14.68
C LYS A 13 8.16 32.75 15.06
N ALA A 14 8.40 32.42 16.33
CA ALA A 14 9.71 31.95 16.77
C ALA A 14 10.06 30.64 16.07
N ASP A 15 11.35 30.47 15.76
CA ASP A 15 11.88 29.22 15.20
C ASP A 15 11.56 28.05 16.12
N GLN A 16 10.97 27.00 15.54
CA GLN A 16 10.62 25.79 16.26
C GLN A 16 11.70 24.75 16.06
N LEU A 17 12.39 24.32 17.12
CA LEU A 17 13.25 23.15 17.07
C LEU A 17 12.41 21.91 16.73
N LEU A 18 12.78 21.23 15.65
CA LEU A 18 12.15 19.97 15.25
C LEU A 18 12.86 18.78 15.89
N ASP A 19 14.19 18.72 15.78
CA ASP A 19 15.02 17.64 16.33
C ASP A 19 16.53 17.99 16.29
N ALA A 20 17.36 17.17 16.94
CA ALA A 20 18.82 17.22 16.87
C ALA A 20 19.39 15.88 16.35
N VAL A 21 20.14 15.92 15.25
CA VAL A 21 20.61 14.71 14.54
C VAL A 21 22.15 14.71 14.45
N PRO A 22 22.83 13.56 14.55
CA PRO A 22 24.28 13.49 14.32
C PRO A 22 24.68 14.07 12.95
N GLU A 23 25.70 14.93 12.94
CA GLU A 23 26.12 15.68 11.74
C GLU A 23 26.47 14.76 10.56
N GLU A 24 27.23 13.70 10.82
CA GLU A 24 27.60 12.71 9.80
C GLU A 24 26.37 12.12 9.10
N ARG A 25 25.30 11.85 9.86
CA ARG A 25 24.08 11.23 9.32
C ARG A 25 23.34 12.18 8.41
N ILE A 26 23.13 13.42 8.84
CA ILE A 26 22.35 14.36 8.04
C ILE A 26 23.07 14.77 6.76
N ARG A 27 24.41 14.89 6.82
CA ARG A 27 25.25 15.13 5.64
C ARG A 27 25.17 13.99 4.64
N ALA A 28 25.18 12.73 5.10
CA ALA A 28 25.11 11.58 4.22
C ALA A 28 23.77 11.47 3.48
N HIS A 29 22.66 11.94 4.08
CA HIS A 29 21.30 11.77 3.54
C HIS A 29 20.72 13.00 2.83
N SER A 30 21.41 14.15 2.86
CA SER A 30 20.92 15.38 2.23
C SER A 30 22.07 16.21 1.66
N ALA A 31 22.19 16.20 0.32
CA ALA A 31 23.18 17.01 -0.38
C ALA A 31 22.98 18.52 -0.16
N SER A 32 21.72 18.98 -0.01
CA SER A 32 21.43 20.39 0.27
C SER A 32 21.84 20.79 1.68
N ILE A 33 21.62 19.92 2.69
CA ILE A 33 22.08 20.18 4.05
C ILE A 33 23.61 20.06 4.13
N ASN A 34 24.22 19.09 3.45
CA ASN A 34 25.67 18.98 3.38
C ASN A 34 26.33 20.24 2.80
N ARG A 35 25.73 20.84 1.76
CA ARG A 35 26.16 22.12 1.21
C ARG A 35 25.95 23.28 2.18
N ALA A 36 24.80 23.33 2.86
CA ALA A 36 24.51 24.37 3.85
C ALA A 36 25.46 24.32 5.07
N LEU A 37 25.91 23.12 5.43
CA LEU A 37 26.87 22.87 6.51
C LEU A 37 28.32 22.87 6.02
N ALA A 38 28.60 23.07 4.73
CA ALA A 38 29.97 23.11 4.23
C ALA A 38 30.78 24.17 5.03
N PRO A 39 32.04 23.87 5.39
CA PRO A 39 32.80 24.72 6.31
C PRO A 39 32.84 26.16 5.80
N ARG A 40 32.25 27.05 6.60
CA ARG A 40 32.36 28.50 6.48
C ARG A 40 33.37 28.92 7.54
N ASP A 41 34.64 28.67 7.25
CA ASP A 41 35.76 28.81 8.19
C ASP A 41 35.64 27.93 9.46
N ASP A 42 36.76 27.71 10.14
CA ASP A 42 36.93 26.80 11.27
C ASP A 42 35.99 27.13 12.45
N ASP A 43 34.74 26.68 12.40
CA ASP A 43 33.83 26.66 13.53
C ASP A 43 34.02 25.33 14.28
N PRO A 44 34.73 25.32 15.43
CA PRO A 44 34.94 24.13 16.25
C PRO A 44 33.67 23.71 17.01
N SER A 45 32.52 24.34 16.75
CA SER A 45 31.28 24.00 17.43
C SER A 45 30.90 22.54 17.22
N THR A 46 30.68 21.85 18.33
CA THR A 46 30.09 20.50 18.38
C THR A 46 28.59 20.52 18.10
N GLU A 47 28.01 21.70 17.90
CA GLU A 47 26.58 21.90 17.71
C GLU A 47 26.32 22.96 16.63
N LYS A 48 25.75 22.51 15.50
CA LYS A 48 25.41 23.35 14.35
C LYS A 48 23.90 23.50 14.26
N THR A 49 23.42 24.63 13.75
CA THR A 49 21.98 24.87 13.60
C THR A 49 21.64 25.17 12.14
N ILE A 50 20.56 24.56 11.63
CA ILE A 50 20.00 24.87 10.31
C ILE A 50 18.53 25.26 10.46
N CYS A 51 18.09 26.27 9.72
CA CYS A 51 16.69 26.67 9.64
C CYS A 51 16.11 26.27 8.27
N LEU A 52 14.99 25.54 8.29
CA LEU A 52 14.23 25.17 7.11
C LEU A 52 13.00 26.07 6.98
N PHE A 53 12.66 26.43 5.75
CA PHE A 53 11.54 27.33 5.44
C PHE A 53 10.54 26.65 4.51
N GLY A 54 9.26 27.03 4.62
CA GLY A 54 8.22 26.67 3.64
C GLY A 54 7.79 25.20 3.64
N ALA A 55 8.16 24.41 4.65
CA ALA A 55 7.81 22.99 4.74
C ALA A 55 6.86 22.71 5.90
N ALA A 56 5.99 21.72 5.73
CA ALA A 56 5.07 21.27 6.78
C ALA A 56 5.85 20.59 7.92
N PRO A 57 5.68 20.99 9.20
CA PRO A 57 6.46 20.46 10.32
C PRO A 57 6.38 18.93 10.44
N ALA A 58 5.19 18.34 10.26
CA ALA A 58 4.99 16.90 10.35
C ALA A 58 5.79 16.12 9.27
N ALA A 59 5.89 16.67 8.06
CA ALA A 59 6.65 16.05 6.98
C ALA A 59 8.16 16.10 7.27
N LEU A 60 8.64 17.21 7.83
CA LEU A 60 10.05 17.34 8.22
C LEU A 60 10.41 16.40 9.37
N ILE A 61 9.59 16.33 10.43
CA ILE A 61 9.79 15.40 11.56
C ILE A 61 9.87 13.96 11.05
N TYR A 62 8.96 13.57 10.14
CA TYR A 62 8.98 12.24 9.54
C TYR A 62 10.30 11.94 8.81
N VAL A 63 10.78 12.88 8.00
CA VAL A 63 12.05 12.75 7.27
C VAL A 63 13.23 12.66 8.24
N ILE A 64 13.27 13.52 9.25
CA ILE A 64 14.34 13.58 10.25
C ILE A 64 14.43 12.27 11.02
N HIS A 65 13.30 11.78 11.55
CA HIS A 65 13.24 10.48 12.23
C HIS A 65 13.70 9.33 11.31
N ARG A 66 13.44 9.42 9.99
CA ARG A 66 13.88 8.40 9.06
C ARG A 66 15.39 8.42 8.82
N ILE A 67 15.99 9.61 8.73
CA ILE A 67 17.46 9.79 8.68
C ILE A 67 18.10 9.27 9.96
N ALA A 68 17.49 9.56 11.12
CA ALA A 68 17.99 9.08 12.41
C ALA A 68 17.93 7.54 12.53
N GLY A 69 16.85 6.92 12.04
CA GLY A 69 16.57 5.49 12.20
C GLY A 69 17.18 4.56 11.14
N LYS A 70 17.51 5.03 9.93
CA LYS A 70 18.07 4.17 8.87
C LYS A 70 19.60 4.28 8.80
N LYS A 71 20.31 3.32 9.39
CA LYS A 71 21.78 3.30 9.44
C LYS A 71 22.46 2.97 8.10
N GLU A 72 21.75 2.34 7.16
CA GLU A 72 22.38 1.71 5.98
C GLU A 72 22.04 2.37 4.63
N THR A 73 20.97 3.16 4.54
CA THR A 73 20.52 3.73 3.25
C THR A 73 20.95 5.18 3.13
N ARG A 74 22.03 5.46 2.39
CA ARG A 74 22.55 6.83 2.19
C ARG A 74 21.63 7.76 1.37
N ASP A 75 20.54 7.22 0.80
CA ASP A 75 19.55 8.01 0.07
C ASP A 75 18.21 8.02 0.77
N LEU A 76 17.60 9.20 0.85
CA LEU A 76 16.25 9.41 1.36
C LEU A 76 15.21 8.91 0.35
N HIS A 77 15.12 7.59 0.16
CA HIS A 77 14.01 6.97 -0.54
C HIS A 77 12.76 7.06 0.34
N ILE A 78 12.02 8.16 0.24
CA ILE A 78 10.71 8.33 0.88
C ILE A 78 9.70 7.48 0.08
N LYS A 79 9.49 6.25 0.53
CA LYS A 79 8.27 5.49 0.23
C LYS A 79 7.46 5.48 1.52
N PRO A 80 6.61 6.49 1.77
CA PRO A 80 5.78 6.46 2.95
C PRO A 80 4.85 5.24 2.82
N PRO A 81 4.67 4.42 3.86
CA PRO A 81 3.57 3.47 3.87
C PRO A 81 2.27 4.25 3.64
N GLN A 82 1.54 3.93 2.57
CA GLN A 82 0.27 4.56 2.22
C GLN A 82 -0.87 3.55 2.42
N PRO A 83 -1.17 3.15 3.67
CA PRO A 83 -2.16 2.12 3.95
C PRO A 83 -3.57 2.52 3.50
N HIS A 84 -3.87 3.83 3.43
CA HIS A 84 -5.15 4.33 2.93
C HIS A 84 -5.34 4.06 1.44
N ILE A 85 -4.27 4.13 0.63
CA ILE A 85 -4.35 3.80 -0.80
C ILE A 85 -4.55 2.29 -0.97
N GLU A 86 -3.82 1.48 -0.20
CA GLU A 86 -4.02 0.03 -0.20
C GLU A 86 -5.48 -0.33 0.16
N GLY A 87 -6.01 0.28 1.22
CA GLY A 87 -7.41 0.11 1.63
C GLY A 87 -8.40 0.55 0.56
N HIS A 88 -8.16 1.69 -0.09
CA HIS A 88 -9.02 2.20 -1.17
C HIS A 88 -9.05 1.26 -2.38
N VAL A 89 -7.88 0.77 -2.82
CA VAL A 89 -7.79 -0.19 -3.92
C VAL A 89 -8.48 -1.51 -3.57
N ILE A 90 -8.27 -2.02 -2.35
CA ILE A 90 -8.96 -3.24 -1.87
C ILE A 90 -10.47 -3.04 -1.84
N GLY A 91 -10.95 -1.89 -1.32
CA GLY A 91 -12.36 -1.57 -1.26
C GLY A 91 -12.98 -1.49 -2.65
N TYR A 92 -12.33 -0.81 -3.59
CA TYR A 92 -12.76 -0.76 -4.98
C TYR A 92 -12.86 -2.17 -5.58
N ILE A 93 -11.79 -2.96 -5.45
CA ILE A 93 -11.75 -4.31 -6.03
C ILE A 93 -12.88 -5.19 -5.48
N SER A 94 -13.14 -5.13 -4.17
CA SER A 94 -14.09 -6.04 -3.51
C SER A 94 -15.56 -5.80 -3.87
N HIS A 95 -15.90 -4.63 -4.42
CA HIS A 95 -17.28 -4.22 -4.64
C HIS A 95 -17.64 -3.96 -6.11
N HIS A 96 -16.68 -4.09 -7.03
CA HIS A 96 -16.89 -3.80 -8.44
C HIS A 96 -16.54 -5.00 -9.33
N ALA A 97 -17.20 -5.09 -10.47
CA ALA A 97 -16.78 -5.98 -11.54
C ALA A 97 -15.45 -5.47 -12.11
N ILE A 98 -14.43 -6.33 -12.11
CA ILE A 98 -13.07 -5.96 -12.53
C ILE A 98 -12.95 -6.21 -14.02
N THR A 99 -12.51 -5.18 -14.74
CA THR A 99 -12.21 -5.30 -16.17
C THR A 99 -10.89 -6.06 -16.41
N PRO A 100 -10.69 -6.66 -17.60
CA PRO A 100 -9.44 -7.33 -17.95
C PRO A 100 -8.20 -6.43 -17.78
N GLU A 101 -8.33 -5.14 -18.12
CA GLU A 101 -7.28 -4.14 -18.00
C GLU A 101 -6.93 -3.85 -16.53
N GLN A 102 -7.93 -3.70 -15.67
CA GLN A 102 -7.72 -3.47 -14.24
C GLN A 102 -7.05 -4.67 -13.58
N MET A 103 -7.48 -5.89 -13.93
CA MET A 103 -6.84 -7.12 -13.48
C MET A 103 -5.36 -7.12 -13.86
N TRP A 104 -5.06 -6.76 -15.11
CA TRP A 104 -3.70 -6.71 -15.60
C TRP A 104 -2.83 -5.70 -14.83
N VAL A 105 -3.29 -4.46 -14.69
CA VAL A 105 -2.55 -3.40 -13.98
C VAL A 105 -2.19 -3.83 -12.56
N VAL A 106 -3.14 -4.42 -11.82
CA VAL A 106 -2.90 -4.88 -10.46
C VAL A 106 -1.93 -6.07 -10.41
N ALA A 107 -2.02 -6.99 -11.38
CA ALA A 107 -1.11 -8.12 -11.49
C ALA A 107 0.34 -7.70 -11.77
N VAL A 108 0.55 -6.71 -12.65
CA VAL A 108 1.86 -6.08 -12.90
C VAL A 108 2.38 -5.41 -11.65
N ALA A 109 1.59 -4.53 -11.06
CA ALA A 109 2.00 -3.74 -9.90
C ALA A 109 2.38 -4.63 -8.71
N SER A 110 1.81 -5.84 -8.65
CA SER A 110 2.07 -6.82 -7.61
C SER A 110 3.17 -7.82 -7.93
N LEU A 111 3.77 -7.85 -9.13
CA LEU A 111 4.73 -8.86 -9.60
C LEU A 111 5.79 -9.27 -8.54
N ARG A 112 6.47 -8.29 -7.96
CA ARG A 112 7.56 -8.54 -6.98
C ARG A 112 7.09 -8.90 -5.58
N ARG A 113 5.77 -8.85 -5.34
CA ARG A 113 5.14 -8.94 -4.01
C ARG A 113 3.90 -9.83 -4.01
N ARG A 114 3.68 -10.66 -5.04
CA ARG A 114 2.41 -11.39 -5.25
C ARG A 114 2.00 -12.22 -4.02
N GLN A 115 2.97 -12.89 -3.39
CA GLN A 115 2.70 -13.74 -2.22
C GLN A 115 2.30 -12.95 -0.97
N SER A 116 2.80 -11.72 -0.79
CA SER A 116 2.54 -10.88 0.38
C SER A 116 1.51 -9.77 0.13
N SER A 117 1.15 -9.49 -1.12
CA SER A 117 0.24 -8.42 -1.52
C SER A 117 -1.21 -8.78 -1.17
N LYS A 118 -1.83 -8.02 -0.27
CA LYS A 118 -3.26 -8.14 0.02
C LYS A 118 -4.10 -7.75 -1.20
N ILE A 119 -3.75 -6.67 -1.88
CA ILE A 119 -4.40 -6.22 -3.12
C ILE A 119 -4.47 -7.36 -4.15
N PHE A 120 -3.35 -8.05 -4.38
CA PHE A 120 -3.29 -9.16 -5.34
C PHE A 120 -4.22 -10.31 -4.93
N ARG A 121 -4.19 -10.72 -3.65
CA ARG A 121 -5.07 -11.78 -3.16
C ARG A 121 -6.55 -11.40 -3.26
N THR A 122 -6.90 -10.15 -2.97
CA THR A 122 -8.26 -9.63 -3.13
C THR A 122 -8.69 -9.66 -4.60
N LEU A 123 -7.82 -9.25 -5.53
CA LEU A 123 -8.10 -9.33 -6.97
C LEU A 123 -8.43 -10.76 -7.40
N ILE A 124 -7.55 -11.71 -7.09
CA ILE A 124 -7.73 -13.12 -7.48
C ILE A 124 -9.06 -13.66 -6.93
N HIS A 125 -9.35 -13.36 -5.65
CA HIS A 125 -10.60 -13.78 -5.05
C HIS A 125 -11.81 -13.16 -5.76
N GLN A 126 -11.81 -11.85 -6.00
CA GLN A 126 -12.95 -11.18 -6.61
C GLN A 126 -13.21 -11.66 -8.04
N VAL A 127 -12.15 -11.77 -8.86
CA VAL A 127 -12.27 -12.25 -10.24
C VAL A 127 -12.85 -13.66 -10.26
N ALA A 128 -12.30 -14.57 -9.45
CA ALA A 128 -12.80 -15.93 -9.35
C ALA A 128 -14.24 -15.98 -8.82
N TRP A 129 -14.57 -15.17 -7.82
CA TRP A 129 -15.91 -15.10 -7.25
C TRP A 129 -16.95 -14.64 -8.29
N ASN A 130 -16.62 -13.58 -9.06
CA ASN A 130 -17.47 -13.06 -10.12
C ASN A 130 -17.69 -14.11 -11.23
N LEU A 131 -16.65 -14.87 -11.61
CA LEU A 131 -16.78 -15.97 -12.57
C LEU A 131 -17.68 -17.10 -12.06
N VAL A 132 -17.56 -17.50 -10.79
CA VAL A 132 -18.34 -18.60 -10.20
C VAL A 132 -19.81 -18.21 -9.96
N HIS A 133 -20.07 -16.94 -9.68
CA HIS A 133 -21.42 -16.41 -9.44
C HIS A 133 -22.03 -15.74 -10.66
N GLN A 134 -21.44 -15.93 -11.86
CA GLN A 134 -21.96 -15.41 -13.13
C GLN A 134 -22.24 -13.89 -13.08
N ARG A 135 -21.34 -13.15 -12.42
CA ARG A 135 -21.41 -11.68 -12.34
C ARG A 135 -20.84 -11.00 -13.58
N TYR A 136 -20.12 -11.74 -14.40
CA TYR A 136 -19.72 -11.35 -15.74
C TYR A 136 -20.70 -11.96 -16.75
N SER A 137 -21.00 -11.20 -17.80
CA SER A 137 -21.53 -11.76 -19.05
C SER A 137 -20.55 -12.79 -19.65
N GLU A 138 -21.02 -13.60 -20.59
CA GLU A 138 -20.17 -14.60 -21.26
C GLU A 138 -18.98 -13.96 -21.98
N ASP A 139 -19.21 -12.84 -22.67
CA ASP A 139 -18.16 -12.09 -23.38
C ASP A 139 -17.12 -11.52 -22.41
N GLU A 140 -17.55 -10.96 -21.27
CA GLU A 140 -16.65 -10.46 -20.24
C GLU A 140 -15.85 -11.60 -19.57
N ALA A 141 -16.50 -12.72 -19.27
CA ALA A 141 -15.83 -13.88 -18.69
C ALA A 141 -14.75 -14.43 -19.64
N LYS A 142 -15.06 -14.49 -20.94
CA LYS A 142 -14.10 -14.89 -21.97
C LYS A 142 -12.94 -13.90 -22.08
N ALA A 143 -13.22 -12.59 -22.13
CA ALA A 143 -12.19 -11.57 -22.17
C ALA A 143 -11.26 -11.61 -20.94
N MET A 144 -11.82 -11.85 -19.75
CA MET A 144 -11.04 -12.04 -18.53
C MET A 144 -10.11 -13.24 -18.61
N GLN A 145 -10.60 -14.38 -19.09
CA GLN A 145 -9.80 -15.59 -19.26
C GLN A 145 -8.73 -15.41 -20.34
N ASP A 146 -9.07 -14.84 -21.48
CA ASP A 146 -8.12 -14.61 -22.57
C ASP A 146 -7.00 -13.65 -22.13
N LYS A 147 -7.35 -12.60 -21.36
CA LYS A 147 -6.34 -11.71 -20.79
C LYS A 147 -5.47 -12.40 -19.73
N ALA A 148 -6.04 -13.29 -18.93
CA ALA A 148 -5.29 -14.06 -17.95
C ALA A 148 -4.31 -15.03 -18.62
N LYS A 149 -4.67 -15.66 -19.75
CA LYS A 149 -3.81 -16.59 -20.51
C LYS A 149 -2.52 -15.96 -21.03
N GLU A 150 -2.51 -14.64 -21.26
CA GLU A 150 -1.27 -13.91 -21.58
C GLU A 150 -0.22 -14.04 -20.44
N TRP A 151 -0.64 -14.42 -19.23
CA TRP A 151 0.18 -14.52 -18.02
C TRP A 151 -0.04 -15.87 -17.32
N PRO A 152 0.73 -16.92 -17.66
CA PRO A 152 0.48 -18.29 -17.18
C PRO A 152 0.30 -18.43 -15.66
N ASP A 153 1.15 -17.74 -14.87
CA ASP A 153 1.04 -17.74 -13.40
C ASP A 153 -0.28 -17.13 -12.90
N LEU A 154 -0.72 -16.04 -13.54
CA LEU A 154 -1.96 -15.36 -13.19
C LEU A 154 -3.15 -16.26 -13.52
N ASN A 155 -3.15 -16.83 -14.74
CA ASN A 155 -4.17 -17.78 -15.16
C ASN A 155 -4.28 -18.96 -14.21
N PHE A 156 -3.16 -19.62 -13.90
CA PHE A 156 -3.11 -20.73 -12.96
C PHE A 156 -3.66 -20.35 -11.58
N THR A 157 -3.31 -19.16 -11.09
CA THR A 157 -3.76 -18.69 -9.76
C THR A 157 -5.26 -18.42 -9.74
N ILE A 158 -5.81 -17.84 -10.82
CA ILE A 158 -7.26 -17.62 -10.98
C ILE A 158 -7.99 -18.95 -11.09
N ASP A 159 -7.53 -19.86 -11.96
CA ASP A 159 -8.15 -21.16 -12.19
C ASP A 159 -8.21 -21.98 -10.90
N LYS A 160 -7.10 -22.04 -10.15
CA LYS A 160 -7.06 -22.69 -8.84
C LYS A 160 -8.10 -22.10 -7.89
N LYS A 161 -8.27 -20.77 -7.90
CA LYS A 161 -9.25 -20.10 -7.03
C LYS A 161 -10.70 -20.32 -7.48
N VAL A 162 -10.95 -20.39 -8.78
CA VAL A 162 -12.26 -20.74 -9.35
C VAL A 162 -12.68 -22.13 -8.91
N VAL A 163 -11.78 -23.12 -8.98
CA VAL A 163 -12.06 -24.49 -8.51
C VAL A 163 -12.42 -24.48 -7.02
N GLU A 164 -11.59 -23.87 -6.17
CA GLU A 164 -11.85 -23.75 -4.73
C GLU A 164 -13.22 -23.12 -4.41
N LEU A 165 -13.60 -22.05 -5.13
CA LEU A 165 -14.86 -21.36 -4.91
C LEU A 165 -16.07 -22.12 -5.45
N ARG A 166 -15.94 -22.89 -6.53
CA ARG A 166 -17.00 -23.77 -7.04
C ARG A 166 -17.34 -24.86 -6.03
N GLU A 167 -16.33 -25.50 -5.45
CA GLU A 167 -16.53 -26.51 -4.40
C GLU A 167 -17.26 -25.92 -3.19
N LYS A 168 -16.82 -24.74 -2.72
CA LYS A 168 -17.48 -24.03 -1.62
C LYS A 168 -18.93 -23.65 -1.92
N LYS A 169 -19.20 -23.18 -3.14
CA LYS A 169 -20.55 -22.86 -3.59
C LYS A 169 -21.44 -24.10 -3.61
N ALA A 170 -20.97 -25.20 -4.18
CA ALA A 170 -21.73 -26.46 -4.23
C ALA A 170 -22.10 -26.97 -2.83
N LEU A 171 -21.17 -26.91 -1.87
CA LEU A 171 -21.45 -27.25 -0.47
C LEU A 171 -22.48 -26.32 0.18
N HIS A 172 -22.38 -25.02 -0.10
CA HIS A 172 -23.33 -24.03 0.39
C HIS A 172 -24.73 -24.27 -0.18
N ASP A 173 -24.85 -24.43 -1.50
CA ASP A 173 -26.12 -24.66 -2.19
C ASP A 173 -26.80 -25.95 -1.72
N ALA A 174 -26.03 -27.03 -1.53
CA ALA A 174 -26.53 -28.28 -0.96
C ALA A 174 -27.06 -28.12 0.47
N ARG A 175 -26.38 -27.31 1.30
CA ARG A 175 -26.84 -27.00 2.66
C ARG A 175 -28.12 -26.16 2.67
N THR A 176 -28.23 -25.20 1.75
CA THR A 176 -29.42 -24.34 1.64
C THR A 176 -30.65 -25.13 1.16
N LEU A 177 -30.47 -26.08 0.24
CA LEU A 177 -31.56 -26.95 -0.24
C LEU A 177 -32.01 -27.99 0.80
N GLY A 178 -31.17 -28.32 1.79
CA GLY A 178 -31.52 -29.19 2.92
C GLY A 178 -32.26 -28.50 4.07
N HIS A 179 -32.51 -27.19 3.97
CA HIS A 179 -33.44 -26.47 4.84
C HIS A 179 -34.75 -26.26 4.09
N GLU A 180 -35.65 -27.25 4.13
CA GLU A 180 -37.06 -26.97 3.83
C GLU A 180 -37.58 -25.92 4.82
N PRO A 181 -38.37 -24.93 4.37
CA PRO A 181 -39.04 -24.03 5.31
C PRO A 181 -39.93 -24.86 6.22
N ALA A 182 -39.80 -24.66 7.53
CA ALA A 182 -40.67 -25.27 8.52
C ALA A 182 -42.13 -25.07 8.10
N THR A 183 -42.87 -26.18 8.00
CA THR A 183 -44.33 -26.22 7.89
C THR A 183 -44.97 -25.18 8.82
N PRO A 184 -45.95 -24.39 8.37
CA PRO A 184 -46.62 -23.44 9.25
C PRO A 184 -47.24 -24.20 10.43
N SER A 185 -46.90 -23.78 11.65
CA SER A 185 -47.49 -24.34 12.87
C SER A 185 -49.01 -24.20 12.82
N PRO A 186 -49.77 -25.26 13.13
CA PRO A 186 -51.22 -25.16 13.27
C PRO A 186 -51.51 -24.46 14.59
N GLY A 187 -51.84 -23.17 14.52
CA GLY A 187 -52.13 -22.40 15.72
C GLY A 187 -52.35 -20.91 15.45
N ASP A 188 -53.20 -20.59 14.48
CA ASP A 188 -53.88 -19.30 14.40
C ASP A 188 -55.28 -19.57 13.81
N GLU A 189 -56.17 -20.11 14.66
CA GLU A 189 -57.62 -19.92 14.60
C GLU A 189 -58.08 -19.36 15.95
#